data_AF-A0A955AG94-F1
#
_entry.id   AF-A0A955AG94-F1
#
_cell.length_a   1.000
_cell.length_b   1.000
_cell.length_c   1.000
_cell.angle_alpha   90.00
_cell.angle_beta   90.00
_cell.angle_gamma   90.00
#
_symmetry.space_group_name_H-M   'P 1'
#
loop_
_entity.id
_entity.type
_entity.pdbx_description
1 polymer ?
#
loop_
_entity_poly.entity_id
_entity_poly.type
_entity_poly.pdbx_seq_one_letter_code
_entity_poly.pdbx_strand_id
1 'polypeptide(L)' 'MPQKFESVEQYLASLSVERQEMVGAIRHVILQNLPKGYEEGIQYNMIGYYVPHSVYPAGYHCDPRQPVP' A
#
# COMPACT_ATOMS: atom_id res chain seq x y z
N MET A 1 3.30 -10.73 19.35
CA MET A 1 2.97 -9.46 18.66
C MET A 1 2.63 -9.81 17.21
N PRO A 2 1.64 -9.13 16.58
CA PRO A 2 1.36 -9.39 15.17
C PRO A 2 2.60 -9.09 14.32
N GLN A 3 2.81 -9.90 13.27
CA GLN A 3 3.90 -9.71 12.32
C GLN A 3 3.77 -8.33 11.67
N LYS A 4 4.87 -7.56 11.62
CA LYS A 4 4.94 -6.29 10.90
C LYS A 4 5.50 -6.51 9.51
N PHE A 5 4.89 -5.86 8.52
CA PHE A 5 5.35 -5.88 7.14
C PHE A 5 6.04 -4.57 6.76
N GLU A 6 7.18 -4.68 6.10
CA GLU A 6 7.97 -3.53 5.61
C GLU A 6 7.83 -3.35 4.10
N SER A 7 7.33 -4.36 3.38
CA SER A 7 7.06 -4.29 1.95
C SER A 7 5.82 -5.08 1.53
N VAL A 8 5.30 -4.75 0.35
CA VAL A 8 4.17 -5.44 -0.28
C VAL A 8 4.51 -6.90 -0.57
N GLU A 9 5.74 -7.18 -0.99
CA GLU A 9 6.23 -8.54 -1.26
C GLU A 9 6.23 -9.38 0.03
N GLN A 10 6.69 -8.79 1.14
CA GLN A 10 6.67 -9.46 2.44
C GLN A 10 5.23 -9.74 2.90
N TYR A 11 4.31 -8.79 2.70
CA TYR A 11 2.89 -8.98 2.98
C TYR A 11 2.31 -10.12 2.16
N LEU A 12 2.52 -10.13 0.83
CA LEU A 12 2.04 -11.18 -0.06
C LEU A 12 2.62 -12.55 0.33
N ALA A 13 3.92 -12.63 0.59
CA ALA A 13 4.58 -13.88 0.99
C ALA A 13 4.05 -14.47 2.31
N SER A 14 3.44 -13.66 3.16
CA SER A 14 2.81 -14.10 4.42
C SER A 14 1.45 -14.77 4.25
N LEU A 15 0.81 -14.57 3.08
CA LEU A 15 -0.51 -15.13 2.79
C LEU A 15 -0.40 -16.60 2.35
N SER A 16 -1.47 -17.36 2.50
CA SER A 16 -1.60 -18.68 1.88
C SER A 16 -1.55 -18.56 0.35
N VAL A 17 -1.12 -19.63 -0.34
CA VAL A 17 -0.99 -19.65 -1.82
C VAL A 17 -2.27 -19.17 -2.52
N GLU A 18 -3.44 -19.66 -2.08
CA GLU A 18 -4.74 -19.25 -2.62
C GLU A 18 -5.00 -17.75 -2.45
N ARG A 19 -4.64 -17.19 -1.28
CA ARG A 19 -4.79 -15.76 -1.00
C ARG A 19 -3.79 -14.91 -1.77
N GLN A 20 -2.57 -15.41 -2.01
CA GLN A 20 -1.60 -14.71 -2.86
C GLN A 20 -2.14 -14.51 -4.26
N GLU A 21 -2.77 -15.54 -4.83
CA GLU A 21 -3.37 -15.47 -6.16
C GLU A 21 -4.53 -14.46 -6.19
N MET A 22 -5.49 -14.57 -5.25
CA MET A 22 -6.62 -13.64 -5.19
C MET A 22 -6.21 -12.19 -4.96
N VAL A 23 -5.35 -11.94 -3.97
CA VAL A 23 -4.86 -10.59 -3.65
C VAL A 23 -4.00 -10.06 -4.79
N GLY A 24 -3.19 -10.91 -5.41
CA GLY A 24 -2.38 -10.56 -6.58
C GLY A 24 -3.23 -10.11 -7.77
N ALA A 25 -4.34 -10.79 -8.06
CA ALA A 25 -5.26 -10.40 -9.12
C ALA A 25 -5.91 -9.03 -8.86
N ILE A 26 -6.39 -8.79 -7.63
CA ILE A 26 -6.98 -7.50 -7.24
C ILE A 26 -5.93 -6.39 -7.30
N ARG A 27 -4.74 -6.62 -6.72
CA ARG A 27 -3.60 -5.71 -6.76
C ARG A 27 -3.25 -5.32 -8.20
N HIS A 28 -3.19 -6.28 -9.10
CA HIS A 28 -2.89 -6.04 -10.50
C HIS A 28 -3.89 -5.06 -11.13
N VAL A 29 -5.20 -5.29 -10.94
CA VAL A 29 -6.24 -4.40 -11.46
C VAL A 29 -6.11 -2.99 -10.87
N ILE A 30 -5.83 -2.86 -9.58
CA ILE A 30 -5.62 -1.55 -8.95
C ILE A 30 -4.43 -0.85 -9.58
N LEU A 31 -3.26 -1.49 -9.66
CA LEU A 31 -2.06 -0.89 -10.23
C LEU A 31 -2.22 -0.47 -11.70
N GLN A 32 -3.01 -1.22 -12.49
CA GLN A 32 -3.32 -0.85 -13.88
C GLN A 32 -4.19 0.40 -13.99
N ASN A 33 -5.02 0.68 -12.99
CA ASN A 33 -5.97 1.80 -12.98
C ASN A 33 -5.55 2.94 -12.04
N LEU A 34 -4.42 2.77 -11.33
CA LEU A 34 -3.96 3.73 -10.34
C LEU A 34 -3.49 5.02 -11.06
N PRO A 35 -4.09 6.19 -10.76
CA PRO A 35 -3.68 7.43 -11.40
C PRO A 35 -2.22 7.77 -11.11
N LYS A 36 -1.58 8.52 -12.03
CA LYS A 36 -0.24 9.08 -11.78
C LYS A 36 -0.28 9.96 -10.53
N GLY A 37 0.75 9.82 -9.69
CA GLY A 37 0.88 10.57 -8.44
C GLY A 37 0.41 9.81 -7.19
N TYR A 38 0.01 8.55 -7.33
CA TYR A 38 -0.17 7.62 -6.23
C TYR A 38 0.97 6.62 -6.18
N GLU A 39 1.24 6.08 -4.99
CA GLU A 39 2.21 5.02 -4.74
C GLU A 39 1.56 3.88 -3.94
N GLU A 40 2.05 2.66 -4.15
CA GLU A 40 1.69 1.47 -3.36
C GLU A 40 2.72 1.25 -2.25
N GLY A 41 2.27 0.90 -1.04
CA GLY A 41 3.15 0.54 0.06
C GLY A 41 2.42 -0.13 1.22
N ILE A 42 3.06 -0.22 2.38
CA ILE A 42 2.42 -0.75 3.59
C ILE A 42 1.85 0.39 4.45
N GLN A 43 0.54 0.39 4.66
CA GLN A 43 -0.17 1.27 5.58
C GLN A 43 -1.03 0.42 6.52
N TYR A 44 -1.03 0.76 7.82
CA TYR A 44 -1.77 0.00 8.84
C TYR A 44 -1.51 -1.53 8.80
N ASN A 45 -0.26 -1.92 8.46
CA ASN A 45 0.17 -3.31 8.31
C ASN A 45 -0.49 -4.10 7.17
N MET A 46 -0.99 -3.41 6.14
CA MET A 46 -1.59 -4.00 4.93
C MET A 46 -1.13 -3.21 3.68
N ILE A 47 -1.40 -3.75 2.49
CA ILE A 47 -1.19 -3.01 1.24
C ILE A 47 -2.13 -1.79 1.23
N GLY A 48 -1.56 -0.61 1.03
CA GLY A 48 -2.26 0.66 0.88
C GLY A 48 -1.78 1.41 -0.36
N TYR A 49 -2.60 2.34 -0.82
CA TYR A 49 -2.30 3.20 -1.96
C TYR A 49 -2.50 4.64 -1.50
N TYR A 50 -1.49 5.48 -1.67
CA TYR A 50 -1.49 6.81 -1.07
C TYR A 50 -0.83 7.84 -1.99
N VAL A 51 -1.09 9.12 -1.72
CA VAL A 51 -0.39 10.23 -2.38
C VAL A 51 0.89 10.53 -1.59
N PRO A 52 2.09 10.34 -2.17
CA PRO A 52 3.36 10.55 -1.48
C PRO A 52 3.62 12.04 -1.25
N HIS A 53 4.50 12.35 -0.30
CA HIS A 53 4.92 13.74 -0.02
C HIS A 53 5.59 14.43 -1.20
N SER A 54 6.18 13.66 -2.14
CA SER A 54 6.72 14.22 -3.39
C SER A 54 5.65 14.90 -4.25
N VAL A 55 4.39 14.43 -4.15
CA VAL A 55 3.23 14.96 -4.86
C VAL A 55 2.44 15.94 -3.98
N TYR A 56 2.29 15.63 -2.68
CA TYR A 56 1.61 16.49 -1.72
C TYR A 56 2.46 16.73 -0.45
N PRO A 57 3.36 17.73 -0.46
CA PRO A 57 4.33 17.95 0.62
C PRO A 57 3.70 18.25 1.98
N ALA A 58 2.49 18.81 2.01
CA ALA A 58 1.78 19.14 3.25
C ALA A 58 1.32 17.89 4.03
N GLY A 59 1.25 16.72 3.38
CA GLY A 59 0.89 15.47 4.05
C GLY A 59 -0.55 15.39 4.53
N TYR A 60 -0.83 14.42 5.40
CA TYR A 60 -2.14 14.23 5.98
C TYR A 60 -2.51 15.32 7.01
N HIS A 61 -3.79 15.70 7.08
CA HIS A 61 -4.26 16.84 7.87
C HIS A 61 -3.92 16.75 9.38
N CYS A 62 -4.05 15.56 9.98
CA CYS A 62 -3.80 15.38 11.42
C CYS A 62 -2.36 14.98 11.76
N ASP A 63 -1.60 14.43 10.81
CA ASP A 63 -0.17 14.12 10.96
C ASP A 63 0.54 14.36 9.62
N PRO A 64 1.15 15.54 9.42
CA PRO A 64 1.82 15.92 8.17
C PRO A 64 3.01 15.05 7.78
N ARG A 65 3.45 14.13 8.64
CA ARG A 65 4.51 13.14 8.31
C ARG A 65 3.96 11.91 7.59
N GLN A 66 2.64 11.77 7.57
CA GLN A 66 1.98 10.68 6.86
C GLN A 66 1.60 11.15 5.45
N PRO A 67 1.76 10.29 4.44
CA PRO A 67 1.20 10.55 3.12
C PRO A 67 -0.33 10.60 3.21
N VAL A 68 -0.98 11.20 2.21
CA VAL A 68 -2.44 11.28 2.19
C VAL A 68 -2.99 9.91 1.77
N PRO A 69 -3.76 9.22 2.64
CA PRO A 69 -4.36 7.93 2.32
C PRO A 69 -5.52 8.05 1.34
#